data_AF-A0A3A4UKV8-F1
#
_entry.id   AF-A0A3A4UKV8-F1
#
_cell.length_a   1.000
_cell.length_b   1.000
_cell.length_c   1.000
_cell.angle_alpha   90.00
_cell.angle_beta   90.00
_cell.angle_gamma   90.00
#
_symmetry.space_group_name_H-M   'P 1'
#
loop_
_entity.id
_entity.type
_entity.pdbx_description
1 polymer ?
#
loop_
_entity_poly.entity_id
_entity_poly.type
_entity_poly.pdbx_seq_one_letter_code
_entity_poly.pdbx_strand_id
1 'polypeptide(L)' 'MKNKQLKLTINPKLLDAIIQKSDERAQSPQEYIIETVRSRVFAPPQPKSKAGRPKKVDDKFIQYFTRDR' A
#
# COMPACT_ATOMS: atom_id res chain seq x y z
N MET A 1 -2.20 -29.20 -13.34
CA MET A 1 -3.36 -28.59 -12.64
C MET A 1 -4.24 -27.92 -13.67
N LYS A 2 -5.52 -28.30 -13.82
CA LYS A 2 -6.44 -27.57 -14.73
C LYS A 2 -6.67 -26.18 -14.16
N ASN A 3 -6.29 -25.13 -14.89
CA ASN A 3 -6.58 -23.75 -14.50
C ASN A 3 -8.11 -23.58 -14.42
N LYS A 4 -8.64 -23.42 -13.20
CA LYS A 4 -10.06 -23.12 -12.99
C LYS A 4 -10.33 -21.73 -13.55
N GLN A 5 -11.18 -21.66 -14.57
CA GLN A 5 -11.64 -20.39 -15.10
C GLN A 5 -12.64 -19.77 -14.11
N LEU A 6 -12.39 -18.52 -13.72
CA LEU A 6 -13.25 -17.75 -12.82
C LEU A 6 -13.82 -16.56 -13.61
N LYS A 7 -15.13 -16.35 -13.50
CA LYS A 7 -15.78 -15.15 -14.04
C LYS A 7 -15.88 -14.12 -12.92
N LEU A 8 -15.33 -12.93 -13.14
CA LEU A 8 -15.40 -11.82 -12.20
C LEU A 8 -16.46 -10.83 -12.68
N THR A 9 -17.31 -10.39 -11.75
CA THR A 9 -18.23 -9.27 -12.03
C THR A 9 -17.55 -8.00 -11.54
N ILE A 10 -17.20 -7.11 -12.46
CA ILE A 10 -16.41 -5.90 -12.20
C ILE A 10 -17.23 -4.68 -12.62
N ASN A 11 -17.17 -3.61 -11.83
CA ASN A 11 -17.77 -2.33 -12.21
C ASN A 11 -17.08 -1.79 -13.49
N PRO A 12 -17.83 -1.30 -14.50
CA PRO A 12 -17.24 -0.79 -15.74
C PRO A 12 -16.15 0.26 -15.53
N LYS A 13 -16.33 1.20 -14.58
CA LYS A 13 -15.32 2.22 -14.29
C LYS A 13 -14.00 1.62 -13.79
N LEU A 14 -14.08 0.51 -13.07
CA LEU A 14 -12.91 -0.21 -12.57
C LEU A 14 -12.26 -1.02 -13.69
N LEU A 15 -13.05 -1.57 -14.61
CA LEU A 15 -12.53 -2.26 -15.79
C LEU A 15 -11.71 -1.31 -16.68
N ASP A 16 -12.20 -0.11 -16.94
CA ASP A 16 -11.48 0.90 -17.73
C ASP A 16 -10.14 1.25 -17.08
N ALA A 17 -10.13 1.44 -15.77
CA ALA A 17 -8.92 1.72 -15.01
C ALA A 17 -7.93 0.54 -15.05
N ILE A 18 -8.43 -0.70 -14.98
CA ILE A 18 -7.60 -1.91 -15.09
C ILE A 18 -6.94 -1.99 -16.47
N ILE A 19 -7.69 -1.75 -17.55
CA ILE A 19 -7.18 -1.78 -18.92
C ILE A 19 -6.09 -0.72 -19.10
N GLN A 20 -6.36 0.52 -18.69
CA GLN A 20 -5.38 1.60 -18.77
C GLN A 20 -4.10 1.25 -17.99
N LYS A 21 -4.24 0.72 -16.78
CA LYS A 21 -3.09 0.37 -15.93
C LYS A 21 -2.32 -0.85 -16.42
N SER A 22 -2.98 -1.79 -17.07
CA SER A 22 -2.30 -2.94 -17.69
C SER A 22 -1.51 -2.51 -18.93
N ASP A 23 -2.06 -1.59 -19.73
CA ASP A 23 -1.40 -1.06 -20.92
C ASP A 23 -0.14 -0.24 -20.55
N GLU A 24 -0.22 0.61 -19.52
CA GLU A 24 0.94 1.34 -18.97
C GLU A 24 2.09 0.42 -18.54
N ARG A 25 1.78 -0.83 -18.18
CA ARG A 25 2.75 -1.83 -17.69
C ARG A 25 3.11 -2.88 -18.74
N ALA A 26 2.61 -2.77 -19.96
CA ALA A 26 2.75 -3.77 -21.02
C ALA A 26 2.37 -5.19 -20.56
N GLN A 27 1.31 -5.30 -19.76
CA GLN A 27 0.76 -6.56 -19.25
C GLN A 27 -0.66 -6.77 -19.76
N SER A 28 -1.12 -8.02 -19.78
CA SER A 28 -2.55 -8.26 -20.00
C SER A 28 -3.38 -7.82 -18.77
N PRO A 29 -4.66 -7.42 -18.96
CA PRO A 29 -5.55 -7.12 -17.84
C PRO A 29 -5.65 -8.27 -16.82
N GLN A 30 -5.56 -9.51 -17.29
CA GLN A 30 -5.61 -10.71 -16.44
C GLN A 30 -4.38 -10.82 -15.53
N GLU A 31 -3.19 -10.64 -16.10
CA GLU A 31 -1.93 -10.65 -15.34
C GLU A 31 -1.92 -9.54 -14.31
N TYR A 32 -2.34 -8.33 -14.71
CA TYR A 32 -2.42 -7.18 -13.81
C TYR A 32 -3.35 -7.45 -12.61
N ILE A 33 -4.53 -8.04 -12.86
CA ILE A 33 -5.47 -8.42 -11.78
C ILE A 33 -4.82 -9.45 -10.85
N ILE A 34 -4.18 -10.49 -11.39
CA ILE A 34 -3.56 -11.55 -10.59
C ILE A 34 -2.43 -10.97 -9.73
N GLU A 35 -1.55 -10.16 -10.31
CA GLU A 35 -0.45 -9.50 -9.59
C GLU A 35 -0.96 -8.58 -8.48
N THR A 36 -1.98 -7.77 -8.80
CA THR A 36 -2.60 -6.86 -7.85
C THR A 36 -3.24 -7.60 -6.68
N VAL A 37 -3.98 -8.67 -6.95
CA VAL A 37 -4.59 -9.49 -5.88
C VAL A 37 -3.52 -10.19 -5.06
N ARG A 38 -2.50 -10.78 -5.70
CA ARG A 38 -1.41 -11.45 -4.99
C ARG A 38 -0.65 -10.49 -4.09
N SER A 39 -0.30 -9.32 -4.58
CA SER A 39 0.41 -8.30 -3.78
C SER A 39 -0.42 -7.78 -2.62
N ARG A 40 -1.77 -7.80 -2.69
CA ARG A 40 -2.63 -7.38 -1.58
C ARG A 40 -2.90 -8.49 -0.56
N VAL A 41 -3.10 -9.72 -1.03
CA VAL A 41 -3.41 -10.88 -0.16
C VAL A 41 -2.15 -11.43 0.50
N PHE A 42 -1.04 -11.47 -0.23
CA PHE A 42 0.24 -12.04 0.23
C PHE A 42 1.30 -10.98 0.48
N ALA A 43 0.96 -9.68 0.49
CA ALA A 43 1.91 -8.67 0.94
C ALA A 43 2.41 -9.04 2.34
N PRO A 44 3.72 -9.06 2.58
CA PRO A 44 4.22 -9.09 3.94
C PRO A 44 3.62 -7.88 4.68
N PRO A 45 3.26 -8.02 5.97
CA PRO A 45 2.72 -6.91 6.74
C PRO A 45 3.67 -5.73 6.57
N GLN A 46 3.16 -4.62 6.01
CA GLN A 46 3.98 -3.43 5.87
C GLN A 46 4.53 -3.11 7.26
N PRO A 47 5.86 -2.89 7.40
CA PRO A 47 6.40 -2.47 8.67
C PRO A 47 5.65 -1.19 9.01
N LYS A 48 4.79 -1.25 10.04
CA LYS A 48 4.15 -0.06 10.57
C LYS A 48 5.31 0.86 10.92
N SER A 49 5.49 1.92 10.14
CA SER A 49 6.38 3.00 10.53
C SER A 49 5.99 3.32 11.97
N LYS A 50 6.96 3.23 12.89
CA LYS A 50 6.76 3.65 14.28
C LYS A 50 6.65 5.18 14.29
N ALA A 51 5.63 5.72 13.63
CA ALA A 51 5.08 7.04 13.87
C ALA A 51 4.39 6.97 15.25
N GLY A 52 5.22 6.94 16.28
CA GLY A 52 4.79 6.66 17.65
C GLY A 52 5.87 6.81 18.70
N ARG A 53 7.07 7.29 18.35
CA ARG A 53 7.92 7.96 19.32
C ARG A 53 8.24 9.35 18.78
N PRO A 54 7.65 10.42 19.36
CA PRO A 54 8.18 11.75 19.16
C PRO A 54 9.68 11.68 19.42
N LYS A 55 10.48 12.21 18.50
CA LYS A 55 11.91 12.45 18.71
C LYS A 55 11.99 13.14 20.08
N LYS A 56 12.62 12.49 21.08
CA LYS A 56 12.73 13.05 22.43
C LYS A 56 13.09 14.51 22.23
N VAL A 57 12.16 15.40 22.58
CA VAL A 57 12.41 16.84 22.54
C VAL A 57 13.68 16.99 23.36
N ASP A 58 14.75 17.48 22.73
CA ASP A 58 16.08 17.54 23.32
C ASP A 58 15.94 18.02 24.77
N ASP A 59 16.50 17.30 25.75
CA ASP A 59 16.42 17.66 27.17
C ASP A 59 16.86 19.12 27.42
N LYS A 60 17.63 19.69 26.48
CA LYS A 60 18.00 21.12 26.42
C LYS A 60 16.80 22.07 26.27
N PHE A 61 15.76 21.71 25.52
CA PHE A 61 14.54 22.52 25.37
C PHE A 61 13.78 22.61 26.69
N ILE A 62 13.65 21.48 27.42
CA ILE A 62 13.00 21.46 28.72
C ILE A 62 13.81 22.27 29.74
N GLN A 63 15.13 22.15 29.75
CA GLN A 63 16.02 22.94 30.63
C GLN A 63 15.93 24.45 30.41
N TYR A 64 15.62 24.91 29.19
CA TYR A 64 15.48 26.35 28.89
C TYR A 64 14.26 26.98 29.57
N PHE A 65 13.19 26.20 29.81
CA PHE A 65 11.95 26.69 30.42
C PHE A 65 11.80 26.34 31.91
N THR A 66 12.66 25.48 32.47
CA THR A 66 12.59 25.09 33.89
C THR A 66 13.64 25.76 34.78
N ARG A 67 14.55 26.58 34.23
CA ARG A 67 15.67 27.18 34.99
C ARG A 67 15.40 28.52 35.68
N ASP A 68 14.23 29.15 35.50
CA ASP A 68 13.88 30.40 36.20
C ASP A 68 12.49 30.33 36.86
N ARG A 69 12.40 29.52 37.92
CA ARG A 69 11.43 29.70 39.00
C ARG A 69 12.07 29.37 40.33
#